data_AF-A0A955QT26-F1
#
_entry.id   AF-A0A955QT26-F1
#
_cell.length_a   1.000
_cell.length_b   1.000
_cell.length_c   1.000
_cell.angle_alpha   90.00
_cell.angle_beta   90.00
_cell.angle_gamma   90.00
#
_symmetry.space_group_name_H-M   'P 1'
#
loop_
_entity.id
_entity.type
_entity.pdbx_description
1 polymer ?
#
loop_
_entity_poly.entity_id
_entity_poly.type
_entity_poly.pdbx_seq_one_letter_code
_entity_poly.pdbx_strand_id
1 'polypeptide(L)'
;MNVFVRLLVSFSAVKNTRSSHWLSLAVWCVKIHSSRSVSSLSGALFSLFFVVGWSPFPSANTWAWEVKTHEELTEESIKIKEQTLSAYLVENLGLEGGLNESLPGGTPRELMKVGSNAEDDNGRFFNHFHEPVSNRGLLEGAFDSSIDWSLRPKGEQGIRGNWSWNDAREYYYKALTSPAKSDRDTYWGKTFRALGQ
;
A
#
# COMPACT_ATOMS: atom_id res chain seq x y z
N MET A 1 -28.80 15.02 38.56
CA MET A 1 -28.08 13.86 39.14
C MET A 1 -27.24 13.26 38.01
N ASN A 2 -25.93 13.54 38.00
CA ASN A 2 -25.01 13.08 36.96
C ASN A 2 -24.33 11.79 37.42
N VAL A 3 -24.53 10.70 36.68
CA VAL A 3 -23.83 9.43 36.92
C VAL A 3 -22.74 9.30 35.86
N PHE A 4 -21.49 9.54 36.26
CA PHE A 4 -20.31 9.24 35.46
C PHE A 4 -19.98 7.76 35.61
N VAL A 5 -20.08 6.98 34.52
CA VAL A 5 -19.56 5.62 34.44
C VAL A 5 -18.15 5.69 33.86
N ARG A 6 -17.14 5.41 34.69
CA ARG A 6 -15.73 5.26 34.27
C ARG A 6 -15.53 3.81 33.82
N LEU A 7 -15.25 3.61 32.53
CA LEU A 7 -14.78 2.33 32.00
C LEU A 7 -13.27 2.21 32.27
N LEU A 8 -12.87 1.23 33.06
CA LEU A 8 -11.47 0.83 33.25
C LEU A 8 -11.12 -0.20 32.17
N VAL A 9 -10.22 0.17 31.25
CA VAL A 9 -9.58 -0.77 30.32
C VAL A 9 -8.27 -1.22 30.94
N SER A 10 -8.18 -2.50 31.30
CA SER A 10 -6.95 -3.15 31.74
C SER A 10 -6.17 -3.65 30.53
N PHE A 11 -4.92 -3.19 30.36
CA PHE A 11 -3.99 -3.73 29.37
C PHE A 11 -3.17 -4.86 30.02
N SER A 12 -3.41 -6.10 29.60
CA SER A 12 -2.48 -7.21 29.84
C SER A 12 -1.38 -7.20 28.78
N ALA A 13 -0.15 -6.91 29.20
CA ALA A 13 1.04 -7.00 28.36
C ALA A 13 1.39 -8.48 28.10
N VAL A 14 1.22 -8.93 26.86
CA VAL A 14 1.73 -10.21 26.38
C VAL A 14 3.22 -10.04 26.06
N LYS A 15 4.09 -10.66 26.86
CA LYS A 15 5.53 -10.76 26.57
C LYS A 15 5.73 -11.78 25.45
N ASN A 16 6.08 -11.31 24.26
CA ASN A 16 6.45 -12.15 23.13
C ASN A 16 7.98 -12.37 23.13
N THR A 17 8.41 -13.57 23.54
CA THR A 17 9.80 -14.02 23.42
C THR A 17 9.98 -14.69 22.06
N ARG A 18 10.57 -13.98 21.09
CA ARG A 18 11.13 -14.62 19.88
C ARG A 18 12.65 -14.50 19.90
N SER A 19 13.27 -15.67 19.95
CA SER A 19 14.69 -15.95 19.78
C SER A 19 15.18 -15.49 18.40
N SER A 20 16.09 -14.53 18.40
CA SER A 20 16.86 -14.11 17.22
C SER A 20 17.97 -15.13 16.92
N HIS A 21 17.83 -15.88 15.83
CA HIS A 21 18.97 -16.54 15.20
C HIS A 21 19.77 -15.50 14.42
N TRP A 22 20.84 -14.99 15.03
CA TRP A 22 21.86 -14.20 14.35
C TRP A 22 22.78 -15.14 13.58
N LEU A 23 22.78 -15.02 12.25
CA LEU A 23 23.87 -15.53 11.41
C LEU A 23 25.06 -14.59 11.60
N SER A 24 26.00 -14.99 12.46
CA SER A 24 27.29 -14.33 12.61
C SER A 24 28.11 -14.53 11.34
N LEU A 25 28.18 -13.52 10.48
CA LEU A 25 29.23 -13.39 9.47
C LEU A 25 30.53 -13.02 10.20
N ALA A 26 31.31 -14.04 10.55
CA ALA A 26 32.66 -13.87 11.06
C ALA A 26 33.56 -13.33 9.94
N VAL A 27 33.87 -12.03 9.98
CA VAL A 27 34.94 -11.44 9.18
C VAL A 27 36.27 -11.81 9.87
N TRP A 28 37.00 -12.75 9.28
CA TRP A 28 38.38 -13.04 9.67
C TRP A 28 39.28 -11.89 9.19
N CYS A 29 39.72 -11.05 10.13
CA CYS A 29 40.73 -10.04 9.86
C CYS A 29 42.11 -10.66 10.09
N VAL A 30 42.79 -11.11 9.02
CA VAL A 30 44.18 -11.58 9.09
C VAL A 30 45.09 -10.37 9.20
N LYS A 31 45.60 -10.11 10.41
CA LYS A 31 46.57 -9.05 10.69
C LYS A 31 47.99 -9.58 10.47
N ILE A 32 48.52 -9.44 9.25
CA ILE A 32 49.91 -9.79 8.95
C ILE A 32 50.83 -8.70 9.50
N HIS A 33 51.58 -9.01 10.56
CA HIS A 33 52.74 -8.22 10.97
C HIS A 33 53.92 -8.58 10.08
N SER A 34 54.32 -7.65 9.21
CA SER A 34 55.58 -7.74 8.46
C SER A 34 56.54 -6.71 9.04
N SER A 35 57.48 -7.18 9.87
CA SER A 35 58.68 -6.44 10.24
C SER A 35 59.83 -6.98 9.41
N ARG A 36 60.35 -6.19 8.45
CA ARG A 36 61.77 -6.01 8.13
C ARG A 36 61.95 -5.25 6.81
N SER A 37 62.80 -4.23 6.87
CA SER A 37 63.38 -3.56 5.70
C SER A 37 64.44 -4.45 5.06
N VAL A 38 64.36 -4.72 3.75
CA VAL A 38 65.53 -4.79 2.87
C VAL A 38 65.10 -4.45 1.44
N SER A 39 65.99 -3.72 0.77
CA SER A 39 66.01 -3.19 -0.58
C SER A 39 65.63 -4.13 -1.73
N SER A 40 65.08 -3.52 -2.78
CA SER A 40 65.37 -3.81 -4.21
C SER A 40 65.16 -5.27 -4.66
N LEU A 41 63.99 -5.57 -5.22
CA LEU A 41 63.89 -6.41 -6.42
C LEU A 41 62.52 -6.22 -7.10
N SER A 42 62.64 -5.84 -8.37
CA SER A 42 61.69 -5.92 -9.47
C SER A 42 60.52 -6.89 -9.34
N GLY A 43 59.33 -6.38 -9.67
CA GLY A 43 58.38 -7.07 -10.55
C GLY A 43 57.60 -8.23 -9.95
N ALA A 44 56.48 -7.92 -9.30
CA ALA A 44 55.31 -8.81 -9.32
C ALA A 44 54.05 -7.95 -9.15
N LEU A 45 53.46 -7.58 -10.30
CA LEU A 45 52.10 -7.04 -10.38
C LEU A 45 51.13 -8.10 -9.81
N PHE A 46 50.67 -7.89 -8.58
CA PHE A 46 49.54 -8.62 -8.02
C PHE A 46 48.26 -8.14 -8.72
N SER A 47 47.98 -8.70 -9.89
CA SER A 47 46.66 -8.62 -10.52
C SER A 47 45.70 -9.48 -9.72
N LEU A 48 45.15 -8.93 -8.64
CA LEU A 48 44.02 -9.52 -7.94
C LEU A 48 42.79 -9.38 -8.86
N PHE A 49 42.58 -10.37 -9.72
CA PHE A 49 41.34 -10.50 -10.47
C PHE A 49 40.21 -10.70 -9.45
N PHE A 50 39.49 -9.63 -9.14
CA PHE A 50 38.12 -9.75 -8.64
C PHE A 50 37.31 -10.41 -9.76
N VAL A 51 37.20 -11.73 -9.69
CA VAL A 51 36.12 -12.44 -10.36
C VAL A 51 34.86 -11.98 -9.62
N VAL A 52 34.26 -10.89 -10.10
CA VAL A 52 32.85 -10.62 -9.89
C VAL A 52 32.16 -11.78 -10.59
N GLY A 53 31.97 -12.87 -9.85
CA GLY A 53 31.22 -14.01 -10.30
C GLY A 53 29.84 -13.50 -10.64
N TRP A 54 29.59 -13.35 -11.94
CA TRP A 54 28.26 -13.26 -12.51
C TRP A 54 27.57 -14.54 -12.08
N SER A 55 26.96 -14.54 -10.90
CA SER A 55 26.14 -15.67 -10.49
C SER A 55 24.94 -15.64 -11.43
N PRO A 56 24.79 -16.63 -12.32
CA PRO A 56 23.54 -16.81 -13.03
C PRO A 56 22.60 -17.45 -12.02
N PHE A 57 22.21 -16.73 -10.96
CA PHE A 57 20.99 -17.08 -10.29
C PHE A 57 19.91 -16.83 -11.35
N PRO A 58 19.24 -17.87 -11.88
CA PRO A 58 18.04 -17.62 -12.65
C PRO A 58 17.16 -16.80 -11.70
N SER A 59 16.88 -15.56 -12.09
CA SER A 59 15.84 -14.77 -11.45
C SER A 59 14.61 -15.65 -11.50
N ALA A 60 14.27 -16.28 -10.37
CA ALA A 60 13.02 -16.98 -10.25
C ALA A 60 11.96 -16.00 -10.72
N ASN A 61 11.17 -16.38 -11.72
CA ASN A 61 10.09 -15.53 -12.19
C ASN A 61 9.19 -15.26 -10.99
N THR A 62 9.35 -14.11 -10.36
CA THR A 62 8.42 -13.65 -9.33
C THR A 62 7.19 -13.22 -10.10
N TRP A 63 6.19 -14.09 -10.14
CA TRP A 63 4.91 -13.75 -10.73
C TRP A 63 4.27 -12.76 -9.78
N ALA A 64 4.28 -11.48 -10.15
CA ALA A 64 3.42 -10.52 -9.51
C ALA A 64 1.98 -10.99 -9.74
N TRP A 65 1.14 -10.86 -8.72
CA TRP A 65 -0.28 -11.16 -8.86
C TRP A 65 -0.87 -10.28 -9.97
N GLU A 66 -1.65 -10.89 -10.86
CA GLU A 66 -2.28 -10.18 -11.98
C GLU A 66 -3.24 -9.10 -11.47
N VAL A 67 -3.55 -8.09 -12.30
CA VAL A 67 -4.50 -7.01 -11.96
C VAL A 67 -5.82 -7.58 -11.42
N LYS A 68 -6.25 -8.72 -11.96
CA LYS A 68 -7.46 -9.44 -11.51
C LYS A 68 -7.46 -9.79 -10.01
N THR A 69 -6.29 -9.96 -9.39
CA THR A 69 -6.18 -10.25 -7.96
C THR A 69 -6.72 -9.11 -7.10
N HIS A 70 -6.56 -7.85 -7.52
CA HIS A 70 -7.14 -6.70 -6.81
C HIS A 70 -8.68 -6.78 -6.76
N GLU A 71 -9.28 -7.08 -7.91
CA GLU A 71 -10.72 -7.28 -8.02
C GLU A 71 -11.20 -8.46 -7.16
N GLU A 72 -10.51 -9.60 -7.18
CA GLU A 72 -10.86 -10.79 -6.41
C GLU A 72 -10.75 -10.53 -4.90
N LEU A 73 -9.68 -9.88 -4.44
CA LEU A 73 -9.53 -9.50 -3.03
C LEU A 73 -10.62 -8.53 -2.57
N THR A 74 -11.00 -7.58 -3.43
CA THR A 74 -12.09 -6.64 -3.15
C THR A 74 -13.42 -7.36 -3.04
N GLU A 75 -13.73 -8.26 -3.97
CA GLU A 75 -14.95 -9.06 -3.96
C GLU A 75 -15.04 -9.96 -2.72
N GLU A 76 -13.97 -10.65 -2.35
CA GLU A 76 -13.94 -11.48 -1.14
C GLU A 76 -14.11 -10.62 0.14
N SER A 77 -13.49 -9.45 0.18
CA SER A 77 -13.65 -8.50 1.30
C SER A 77 -15.11 -8.03 1.44
N ILE A 78 -15.79 -7.75 0.33
CA ILE A 78 -17.21 -7.41 0.30
C ILE A 78 -18.06 -8.58 0.78
N LYS A 79 -17.83 -9.80 0.26
CA LYS A 79 -18.58 -11.00 0.66
C LYS A 79 -18.53 -11.26 2.17
N ILE A 80 -17.37 -11.09 2.79
CA ILE A 80 -17.19 -11.29 4.25
C ILE A 80 -18.12 -10.36 5.06
N LYS A 81 -18.46 -9.18 4.53
CA LYS A 81 -19.28 -8.17 5.22
C LYS A 81 -20.57 -7.80 4.48
N GLU A 82 -20.98 -8.60 3.50
CA GLU A 82 -22.03 -8.23 2.54
C GLU A 82 -23.34 -7.83 3.23
N GLN A 83 -23.83 -8.68 4.15
CA GLN A 83 -25.07 -8.41 4.85
C GLN A 83 -24.99 -7.12 5.69
N THR A 84 -23.92 -6.95 6.46
CA THR A 84 -23.74 -5.78 7.33
C THR A 84 -23.53 -4.50 6.52
N LEU A 85 -22.73 -4.57 5.46
CA LEU A 85 -22.46 -3.43 4.59
C LEU A 85 -23.73 -3.02 3.85
N SER A 86 -24.43 -3.97 3.23
CA SER A 86 -25.68 -3.66 2.51
C SER A 86 -26.76 -3.10 3.44
N ALA A 87 -26.91 -3.66 4.65
CA ALA A 87 -27.82 -3.11 5.65
C ALA A 87 -27.44 -1.67 6.04
N TYR A 88 -26.15 -1.39 6.24
CA TYR A 88 -25.69 -0.04 6.55
C TYR A 88 -26.01 0.95 5.42
N LEU A 89 -25.78 0.58 4.16
CA LEU A 89 -26.09 1.41 3.00
C LEU A 89 -27.58 1.76 2.91
N VAL A 90 -28.45 0.78 3.18
CA VAL A 90 -29.91 0.97 3.17
C VAL A 90 -30.35 1.83 4.36
N GLU A 91 -29.99 1.41 5.57
CA GLU A 91 -30.53 1.97 6.81
C GLU A 91 -29.97 3.34 7.17
N ASN A 92 -28.72 3.63 6.78
CA ASN A 92 -28.01 4.84 7.21
C ASN A 92 -27.76 5.83 6.07
N LEU A 93 -27.62 5.35 4.83
CA LEU A 93 -27.23 6.20 3.69
C LEU A 93 -28.36 6.40 2.67
N GLY A 94 -29.50 5.72 2.83
CA GLY A 94 -30.64 5.84 1.93
C GLY A 94 -30.41 5.26 0.54
N LEU A 95 -29.48 4.31 0.41
CA LEU A 95 -29.25 3.55 -0.82
C LEU A 95 -30.10 2.28 -0.75
N GLU A 96 -31.36 2.36 -1.19
CA GLU A 96 -32.38 1.31 -1.00
C GLU A 96 -31.99 -0.05 -1.60
N GLY A 97 -31.22 -0.06 -2.70
CA GLY A 97 -30.66 -1.27 -3.31
C GLY A 97 -29.39 -1.80 -2.62
N GLY A 98 -28.90 -1.12 -1.58
CA GLY A 98 -27.69 -1.50 -0.84
C GLY A 98 -26.48 -1.65 -1.76
N LEU A 99 -25.83 -2.81 -1.73
CA LEU A 99 -24.69 -3.09 -2.61
C LEU A 99 -25.06 -3.19 -4.10
N ASN A 100 -26.36 -3.31 -4.42
CA ASN A 100 -26.90 -3.38 -5.78
C ASN A 100 -27.59 -2.07 -6.20
N GLU A 101 -27.48 -0.99 -5.42
CA GLU A 101 -28.02 0.33 -5.78
C GLU A 101 -27.47 0.77 -7.13
N SER A 102 -28.34 1.26 -8.01
CA SER A 102 -27.91 1.75 -9.32
C SER A 102 -27.37 3.18 -9.20
N LEU A 103 -26.06 3.34 -9.35
CA LEU A 103 -25.39 4.64 -9.34
C LEU A 103 -24.77 4.94 -10.71
N PRO A 104 -24.44 6.22 -10.98
CA PRO A 104 -23.62 6.58 -12.13
C PRO A 104 -22.30 5.77 -12.15
N GLY A 105 -22.15 4.93 -13.18
CA GLY A 105 -20.96 4.10 -13.40
C GLY A 105 -21.05 2.65 -12.90
N GLY A 106 -22.12 2.27 -12.19
CA GLY A 106 -22.34 0.89 -11.74
C GLY A 106 -22.92 0.82 -10.33
N THR A 107 -22.98 -0.38 -9.78
CA THR A 107 -23.35 -0.62 -8.39
C THR A 107 -22.18 -0.32 -7.44
N PRO A 108 -22.42 -0.04 -6.14
CA PRO A 108 -21.34 0.10 -5.15
C PRO A 108 -20.31 -1.03 -5.20
N ARG A 109 -20.76 -2.29 -5.35
CA ARG A 109 -19.89 -3.45 -5.49
C ARG A 109 -18.99 -3.36 -6.73
N GLU A 110 -19.58 -3.11 -7.89
CA GLU A 110 -18.83 -3.00 -9.15
C GLU A 110 -17.85 -1.83 -9.13
N LEU A 111 -18.25 -0.70 -8.55
CA LEU A 111 -17.41 0.49 -8.48
C LEU A 111 -16.17 0.29 -7.60
N MET A 112 -16.30 -0.37 -6.43
CA MET A 112 -15.15 -0.75 -5.60
C MET A 112 -14.20 -1.67 -6.38
N LYS A 113 -14.73 -2.67 -7.09
CA LYS A 113 -13.93 -3.56 -7.93
C LYS A 113 -13.20 -2.81 -9.05
N VAL A 114 -13.88 -1.92 -9.76
CA VAL A 114 -13.29 -1.07 -10.81
C VAL A 114 -12.20 -0.15 -10.23
N GLY A 115 -12.42 0.40 -9.04
CA GLY A 115 -11.43 1.20 -8.32
C GLY A 115 -10.14 0.44 -8.07
N SER A 116 -10.27 -0.80 -7.59
CA SER A 116 -9.12 -1.65 -7.25
C SER A 116 -8.20 -1.96 -8.42
N ASN A 117 -8.76 -2.12 -9.62
CA ASN A 117 -7.96 -2.34 -10.83
C ASN A 117 -7.40 -1.02 -11.39
N ALA A 118 -8.13 0.08 -11.26
CA ALA A 118 -7.74 1.36 -11.85
C ALA A 118 -6.49 1.99 -11.22
N GLU A 119 -6.07 1.53 -10.03
CA GLU A 119 -4.83 1.96 -9.37
C GLU A 119 -3.59 1.43 -10.09
N ASP A 120 -3.68 0.26 -10.74
CA ASP A 120 -2.58 -0.29 -11.54
C ASP A 120 -2.45 0.35 -12.92
N ASP A 121 -3.38 1.21 -13.32
CA ASP A 121 -3.38 1.81 -14.65
C ASP A 121 -2.56 3.11 -14.72
N ASN A 122 -2.16 3.43 -15.95
CA ASN A 122 -1.73 4.78 -16.31
C ASN A 122 -0.53 5.36 -15.55
N GLY A 123 0.38 4.51 -15.07
CA GLY A 123 1.57 4.92 -14.33
C GLY A 123 1.31 5.23 -12.85
N ARG A 124 0.09 5.04 -12.35
CA ARG A 124 -0.20 5.17 -10.91
C ARG A 124 0.52 4.09 -10.09
N PHE A 125 0.70 2.91 -10.69
CA PHE A 125 1.51 1.80 -10.16
C PHE A 125 2.94 2.18 -9.71
N PHE A 126 3.53 3.25 -10.24
CA PHE A 126 4.83 3.72 -9.76
C PHE A 126 4.81 4.18 -8.28
N ASN A 127 3.64 4.53 -7.75
CA ASN A 127 3.44 4.92 -6.35
C ASN A 127 2.98 3.74 -5.46
N HIS A 128 2.99 2.49 -5.92
CA HIS A 128 2.53 1.33 -5.12
C HIS A 128 3.56 0.84 -4.09
N PHE A 129 4.74 1.45 -4.07
CA PHE A 129 5.86 1.02 -3.26
C PHE A 129 5.96 1.86 -2.00
N HIS A 130 6.26 1.22 -0.87
CA HIS A 130 6.54 1.89 0.38
C HIS A 130 7.65 1.15 1.13
N GLU A 131 8.73 1.86 1.41
CA GLU A 131 9.80 1.39 2.28
C GLU A 131 9.51 1.85 3.72
N PRO A 132 9.26 0.93 4.66
CA PRO A 132 8.75 1.27 5.99
C PRO A 132 9.73 1.98 6.92
N VAL A 133 11.04 1.93 6.66
CA VAL A 133 12.04 2.57 7.52
C VAL A 133 12.25 4.05 7.16
N SER A 134 12.25 4.36 5.87
CA SER A 134 12.60 5.67 5.31
C SER A 134 11.42 6.38 4.63
N ASN A 135 10.25 5.73 4.55
CA ASN A 135 9.05 6.24 3.89
C ASN A 135 9.30 6.63 2.43
N ARG A 136 10.14 5.86 1.71
CA ARG A 136 10.42 6.09 0.29
C ARG A 136 9.50 5.28 -0.61
N GLY A 137 9.14 5.85 -1.75
CA GLY A 137 8.53 5.14 -2.86
C GLY A 137 9.57 4.50 -3.79
N LEU A 138 9.13 4.16 -5.00
CA LEU A 138 9.97 3.51 -6.01
C LEU A 138 11.16 4.40 -6.44
N LEU A 139 12.25 3.75 -6.90
CA LEU A 139 13.47 4.41 -7.41
C LEU A 139 14.08 5.42 -6.41
N GLU A 140 14.35 4.97 -5.18
CA GLU A 140 14.94 5.81 -4.13
C GLU A 140 14.12 7.08 -3.80
N GLY A 141 12.79 6.99 -3.93
CA GLY A 141 11.88 8.10 -3.67
C GLY A 141 11.69 9.07 -4.83
N ALA A 142 12.01 8.66 -6.07
CA ALA A 142 11.61 9.43 -7.26
C ALA A 142 10.09 9.49 -7.45
N PHE A 143 9.38 8.52 -6.87
CA PHE A 143 7.93 8.49 -6.72
C PHE A 143 7.56 8.55 -5.24
N ASP A 144 6.36 9.04 -4.94
CA ASP A 144 5.86 9.08 -3.57
C ASP A 144 5.77 7.67 -3.01
N SER A 145 5.92 7.55 -1.68
CA SER A 145 5.54 6.31 -1.02
C SER A 145 4.03 6.06 -1.19
N SER A 146 3.59 4.80 -1.18
CA SER A 146 2.16 4.49 -1.30
C SER A 146 1.32 5.14 -0.20
N ILE A 147 1.90 5.34 0.99
CA ILE A 147 1.27 6.09 2.07
C ILE A 147 1.05 7.55 1.67
N ASP A 148 2.11 8.26 1.25
CA ASP A 148 2.00 9.69 0.89
C ASP A 148 1.12 9.90 -0.35
N TRP A 149 1.23 9.01 -1.33
CA TRP A 149 0.39 9.00 -2.53
C TRP A 149 -1.09 8.90 -2.19
N SER A 150 -1.46 7.99 -1.29
CA SER A 150 -2.84 7.82 -0.82
C SER A 150 -3.33 9.01 0.02
N LEU A 151 -2.42 9.79 0.60
CA LEU A 151 -2.72 10.92 1.47
C LEU A 151 -2.53 12.29 0.81
N ARG A 152 -2.27 12.34 -0.51
CA ARG A 152 -2.12 13.60 -1.23
C ARG A 152 -3.30 14.55 -0.99
N PRO A 153 -3.08 15.87 -1.00
CA PRO A 153 -4.19 16.82 -0.93
C PRO A 153 -5.19 16.62 -2.07
N LYS A 154 -6.41 17.10 -1.86
CA LYS A 154 -7.51 16.98 -2.83
C LYS A 154 -7.08 17.55 -4.18
N GLY A 155 -7.26 16.78 -5.25
CA GLY A 155 -6.93 17.22 -6.60
C GLY A 155 -5.45 17.05 -7.01
N GLU A 156 -4.58 16.52 -6.15
CA GLU A 156 -3.13 16.51 -6.39
C GLU A 156 -2.56 15.16 -6.88
N GLN A 157 -3.39 14.15 -7.11
CA GLN A 157 -2.96 12.90 -7.75
C GLN A 157 -2.86 13.01 -9.28
N GLY A 158 -3.23 14.17 -9.86
CA GLY A 158 -2.90 14.55 -11.22
C GLY A 158 -4.02 14.34 -12.24
N ILE A 159 -3.64 14.29 -13.52
CA ILE A 159 -4.55 14.46 -14.67
C ILE A 159 -5.52 13.29 -14.85
N ARG A 160 -5.18 12.10 -14.33
CA ARG A 160 -5.94 10.86 -14.58
C ARG A 160 -6.92 10.49 -13.47
N GLY A 161 -7.32 11.48 -12.69
CA GLY A 161 -8.29 11.35 -11.62
C GLY A 161 -7.66 11.47 -10.24
N ASN A 162 -8.50 11.86 -9.28
CA ASN A 162 -8.11 12.13 -7.91
C ASN A 162 -8.89 11.19 -7.00
N TRP A 163 -8.16 10.26 -6.40
CA TRP A 163 -8.68 9.12 -5.65
C TRP A 163 -7.92 8.96 -4.32
N SER A 164 -7.26 10.02 -3.85
CA SER A 164 -6.62 10.02 -2.53
C SER A 164 -7.69 9.86 -1.44
N TRP A 165 -7.28 9.50 -0.23
CA TRP A 165 -8.16 9.49 0.94
C TRP A 165 -8.80 10.85 1.21
N ASN A 166 -8.15 11.95 0.83
CA ASN A 166 -8.72 13.29 0.98
C ASN A 166 -9.81 13.55 -0.08
N ASP A 167 -9.62 13.07 -1.31
CA ASP A 167 -10.65 13.12 -2.35
C ASP A 167 -11.84 12.20 -2.02
N ALA A 168 -11.57 10.99 -1.53
CA ALA A 168 -12.61 10.04 -1.12
C ALA A 168 -13.53 10.63 -0.04
N ARG A 169 -12.95 11.28 0.98
CA ARG A 169 -13.72 11.98 2.03
C ARG A 169 -14.54 13.14 1.48
N GLU A 170 -14.00 13.89 0.52
CA GLU A 170 -14.73 14.97 -0.15
C GLU A 170 -15.91 14.43 -0.96
N TYR A 171 -15.71 13.32 -1.69
CA TYR A 171 -16.79 12.66 -2.42
C TYR A 171 -17.86 12.18 -1.46
N TYR A 172 -17.48 11.51 -0.37
CA TYR A 172 -18.43 11.05 0.64
C TYR A 172 -19.23 12.21 1.24
N TYR A 173 -18.55 13.31 1.62
CA TYR A 173 -19.20 14.51 2.13
C TYR A 173 -20.23 15.06 1.14
N LYS A 174 -19.84 15.22 -0.13
CA LYS A 174 -20.76 15.72 -1.17
C LYS A 174 -21.89 14.75 -1.50
N ALA A 175 -21.66 13.45 -1.38
CA ALA A 175 -22.69 12.43 -1.53
C ALA A 175 -23.77 12.56 -0.46
N LEU A 176 -23.40 13.01 0.74
CA LEU A 176 -24.34 13.25 1.84
C LEU A 176 -25.03 14.63 1.75
N THR A 177 -24.34 15.67 1.29
CA THR A 177 -24.79 17.06 1.46
C THR A 177 -25.28 17.75 0.20
N SER A 178 -25.04 17.21 -0.99
CA SER A 178 -25.42 17.91 -2.23
C SER A 178 -26.95 18.07 -2.32
N PRO A 179 -27.46 19.24 -2.76
CA PRO A 179 -28.90 19.50 -2.79
C PRO A 179 -29.65 18.57 -3.76
N ALA A 180 -29.09 18.40 -4.96
CA ALA A 180 -29.69 17.56 -6.00
C ALA A 180 -29.35 16.08 -5.78
N LYS A 181 -30.35 15.20 -5.93
CA LYS A 181 -30.13 13.74 -5.82
C LYS A 181 -29.14 13.24 -6.88
N SER A 182 -29.23 13.74 -8.10
CA SER A 182 -28.30 13.39 -9.20
C SER A 182 -26.84 13.67 -8.84
N ASP A 183 -26.58 14.78 -8.14
CA ASP A 183 -25.23 15.12 -7.70
C ASP A 183 -24.79 14.18 -6.58
N ARG A 184 -25.67 13.91 -5.60
CA ARG A 184 -25.39 12.94 -4.53
C ARG A 184 -25.06 11.56 -5.09
N ASP A 185 -25.85 11.05 -6.02
CA ASP A 185 -25.64 9.74 -6.67
C ASP A 185 -24.32 9.71 -7.43
N THR A 186 -23.96 10.80 -8.12
CA THR A 186 -22.66 10.94 -8.79
C THR A 186 -21.51 10.86 -7.77
N TYR A 187 -21.64 11.51 -6.62
CA TYR A 187 -20.62 11.47 -5.58
C TYR A 187 -20.59 10.14 -4.82
N TRP A 188 -21.72 9.43 -4.69
CA TRP A 188 -21.72 8.04 -4.24
C TRP A 188 -20.92 7.16 -5.18
N GLY A 189 -21.13 7.30 -6.49
CA GLY A 189 -20.36 6.59 -7.50
C GLY A 189 -18.85 6.78 -7.33
N LYS A 190 -18.43 8.04 -7.15
CA LYS A 190 -17.02 8.39 -6.88
C LYS A 190 -16.52 7.85 -5.55
N THR A 191 -17.35 7.87 -4.50
CA THR A 191 -16.99 7.37 -3.17
C THR A 191 -16.67 5.88 -3.23
N PHE A 192 -17.56 5.07 -3.83
CA PHE A 192 -17.33 3.63 -3.92
C PHE A 192 -16.15 3.26 -4.82
N ARG A 193 -15.96 4.00 -5.92
CA ARG A 193 -14.75 3.82 -6.73
C ARG A 193 -13.48 4.16 -5.94
N ALA A 194 -13.47 5.28 -5.23
CA ALA A 194 -12.33 5.67 -4.41
C ALA A 194 -12.05 4.70 -3.25
N LEU A 195 -13.08 4.06 -2.68
CA LEU A 195 -12.92 3.07 -1.61
C LEU A 195 -12.22 1.79 -2.07
N GLY A 196 -12.36 1.44 -3.35
CA GLY A 196 -11.68 0.29 -3.91
C GLY A 196 -10.25 0.56 -4.36
N GLN A 197 -9.88 1.83 -4.51
CA GLN A 197 -8.64 2.32 -5.12
C GLN A 197 -7.61 2.69 -4.06
#